data_AF-A0A535L9A7-F1
#
_entry.id   AF-A0A535L9A7-F1
#
_cell.length_a   1.000
_cell.length_b   1.000
_cell.length_c   1.000
_cell.angle_alpha   90.00
_cell.angle_beta   90.00
_cell.angle_gamma   90.00
#
_symmetry.space_group_name_H-M   'P 1'
#
loop_
_entity.id
_entity.type
_entity.pdbx_description
1 polymer ?
#
loop_
_entity_poly.entity_id
_entity_poly.type
_entity_poly.pdbx_seq_one_letter_code
_entity_poly.pdbx_strand_id
1 'polypeptide(L)'
;ATKFYGQVGSGPNDQGGSRKHIVQAIEGSLRRLQTDYIDLYQMHSPDHETPIDETLSALDDLVHSGKVLYIGCSNFPAWELCKALWTSDKLGLARFDSVQPRYNLLFRQIEAELLPLALDQGIGVISYNPLAGGLLTGRYQPGQAPEEGSRFTVQNAGKLYQARYWQEPQMQAVEELKAFCQEHHIDIAQLAIAWVLAQPAITSAIVGASKPEHLDQTLPAVDLVLDEQMRAVCDDIWYRLPRERDRDIAFR
;
A
#
# COMPACT_ATOMS: atom_id res chain seq x y z
N ALA A 1 -10.32 9.41 -2.30
CA ALA A 1 -9.95 8.11 -2.91
C ALA A 1 -10.62 6.95 -2.17
N THR A 2 -11.12 5.93 -2.87
CA THR A 2 -11.64 4.68 -2.26
C THR A 2 -11.36 3.47 -3.16
N LYS A 3 -11.80 2.27 -2.75
CA LYS A 3 -11.55 1.01 -3.47
C LYS A 3 -12.80 0.13 -3.59
N PHE A 4 -12.77 -0.78 -4.56
CA PHE A 4 -13.67 -1.93 -4.71
C PHE A 4 -12.84 -3.22 -4.85
N TYR A 5 -13.47 -4.39 -4.64
CA TYR A 5 -12.98 -5.76 -4.86
C TYR A 5 -13.37 -6.69 -3.70
N GLY A 6 -13.15 -6.23 -2.46
CA GLY A 6 -13.39 -7.06 -1.27
C GLY A 6 -14.86 -7.47 -1.15
N GLN A 7 -15.10 -8.59 -0.48
CA GLN A 7 -16.45 -9.10 -0.26
C GLN A 7 -17.27 -8.12 0.60
N VAL A 8 -18.37 -7.60 0.05
CA VAL A 8 -19.30 -6.67 0.74
C VAL A 8 -20.69 -7.26 0.97
N GLY A 9 -20.93 -8.49 0.51
CA GLY A 9 -22.19 -9.21 0.63
C GLY A 9 -21.99 -10.73 0.56
N SER A 10 -23.07 -11.49 0.71
CA SER A 10 -23.01 -12.96 0.77
C SER A 10 -23.05 -13.65 -0.60
N GLY A 11 -23.38 -12.93 -1.66
CA GLY A 11 -23.52 -13.46 -3.01
C GLY A 11 -22.19 -13.58 -3.75
N PRO A 12 -22.12 -14.43 -4.79
CA PRO A 12 -20.89 -14.64 -5.57
C PRO A 12 -20.42 -13.40 -6.34
N ASN A 13 -21.32 -12.44 -6.60
CA ASN A 13 -21.04 -11.20 -7.30
C ASN A 13 -20.82 -9.99 -6.37
N ASP A 14 -20.78 -10.22 -5.06
CA ASP A 14 -20.58 -9.16 -4.07
C ASP A 14 -19.07 -8.93 -3.78
N GLN A 15 -18.20 -9.29 -4.74
CA GLN A 15 -16.75 -9.12 -4.73
C GLN A 15 -16.17 -9.10 -6.16
N GLY A 16 -14.87 -8.84 -6.28
CA GLY A 16 -14.10 -9.00 -7.52
C GLY A 16 -14.07 -7.77 -8.42
N GLY A 17 -13.61 -7.99 -9.66
CA GLY A 17 -13.42 -6.99 -10.71
C GLY A 17 -14.49 -7.00 -11.80
N SER A 18 -15.52 -7.85 -11.70
CA SER A 18 -16.57 -7.91 -12.72
C SER A 18 -17.30 -6.58 -12.88
N ARG A 19 -17.76 -6.29 -14.10
CA ARG A 19 -18.57 -5.11 -14.42
C ARG A 19 -19.78 -4.98 -13.50
N LYS A 20 -20.45 -6.11 -13.22
CA LYS A 20 -21.61 -6.16 -12.32
C LYS A 20 -21.24 -5.64 -10.94
N HIS A 21 -20.16 -6.15 -10.36
CA HIS A 21 -19.72 -5.73 -9.03
C HIS A 21 -19.30 -4.26 -9.01
N ILE A 22 -18.49 -3.82 -9.98
CA ILE A 22 -17.99 -2.44 -10.08
C ILE A 22 -19.13 -1.42 -10.07
N VAL A 23 -20.13 -1.62 -10.94
CA VAL A 23 -21.28 -0.71 -11.08
C VAL A 23 -22.16 -0.72 -9.82
N GLN A 24 -22.25 -1.82 -9.10
CA GLN A 24 -22.97 -1.88 -7.83
C GLN A 24 -22.19 -1.26 -6.66
N ALA A 25 -20.88 -1.50 -6.61
CA ALA A 25 -20.00 -1.05 -5.54
C ALA A 25 -19.80 0.47 -5.52
N ILE A 26 -19.74 1.12 -6.69
CA ILE A 26 -19.59 2.57 -6.78
C ILE A 26 -20.78 3.30 -6.15
N GLU A 27 -22.01 2.84 -6.41
CA GLU A 27 -23.24 3.40 -5.84
C GLU A 27 -23.25 3.34 -4.32
N GLY A 28 -22.79 2.22 -3.75
CA GLY A 28 -22.63 2.07 -2.31
C GLY A 28 -21.59 3.02 -1.74
N SER A 29 -20.50 3.25 -2.48
CA SER A 29 -19.41 4.15 -2.07
C SER A 29 -19.85 5.61 -2.09
N LEU A 30 -20.48 6.07 -3.17
CA LEU A 30 -21.01 7.43 -3.32
C LEU A 30 -21.99 7.77 -2.21
N ARG A 31 -22.95 6.88 -1.91
CA ARG A 31 -23.90 7.08 -0.81
C ARG A 31 -23.23 7.23 0.55
N ARG A 32 -22.24 6.38 0.87
CA ARG A 32 -21.54 6.43 2.18
C ARG A 32 -20.64 7.65 2.31
N LEU A 33 -20.03 8.09 1.19
CA LEU A 33 -19.16 9.26 1.15
C LEU A 33 -19.94 10.57 0.98
N GLN A 34 -21.25 10.50 0.73
CA GLN A 34 -22.14 11.66 0.56
C GLN A 34 -21.64 12.62 -0.52
N THR A 35 -21.23 12.06 -1.66
CA THR A 35 -20.72 12.78 -2.82
C THR A 35 -21.26 12.15 -4.10
N ASP A 36 -21.29 12.91 -5.18
CA ASP A 36 -21.73 12.46 -6.50
C ASP A 36 -20.58 11.90 -7.36
N TYR A 37 -19.33 12.13 -6.94
CA TYR A 37 -18.14 11.65 -7.64
C TYR A 37 -17.03 11.22 -6.68
N ILE A 38 -16.09 10.42 -7.19
CA ILE A 38 -14.88 9.97 -6.50
C ILE A 38 -13.65 10.42 -7.29
N ASP A 39 -12.72 11.14 -6.65
CA ASP A 39 -11.50 11.58 -7.33
C ASP A 39 -10.67 10.39 -7.85
N LEU A 40 -10.47 9.38 -7.01
CA LEU A 40 -9.67 8.20 -7.33
C LEU A 40 -10.37 6.92 -6.87
N TYR A 41 -10.77 6.08 -7.82
CA TYR A 41 -11.40 4.78 -7.57
C TYR A 41 -10.47 3.65 -7.97
N GLN A 42 -10.05 2.83 -7.00
CA GLN A 42 -8.99 1.85 -7.19
C GLN A 42 -9.49 0.40 -7.08
N MET A 43 -9.02 -0.46 -7.97
CA MET A 43 -9.17 -1.91 -7.83
C MET A 43 -8.25 -2.41 -6.70
N HIS A 44 -8.81 -2.99 -5.63
CA HIS A 44 -8.05 -3.32 -4.41
C HIS A 44 -6.99 -4.39 -4.64
N SER A 45 -7.29 -5.37 -5.50
CA SER A 45 -6.41 -6.49 -5.84
C SER A 45 -6.74 -6.98 -7.25
N PRO A 46 -5.81 -7.65 -7.94
CA PRO A 46 -6.11 -8.37 -9.18
C PRO A 46 -7.26 -9.36 -9.03
N ASP A 47 -8.11 -9.42 -10.05
CA ASP A 47 -9.13 -10.45 -10.20
C ASP A 47 -8.78 -11.28 -11.43
N HIS A 48 -8.42 -12.54 -11.22
CA HIS A 48 -8.02 -13.44 -12.29
C HIS A 48 -9.20 -14.22 -12.89
N GLU A 49 -10.40 -14.07 -12.34
CA GLU A 49 -11.63 -14.64 -12.89
C GLU A 49 -12.31 -13.69 -13.87
N THR A 50 -12.09 -12.38 -13.73
CA THR A 50 -12.61 -11.35 -14.64
C THR A 50 -11.55 -10.94 -15.66
N PRO A 51 -11.84 -10.99 -16.98
CA PRO A 51 -10.98 -10.39 -18.00
C PRO A 51 -10.71 -8.90 -17.73
N ILE A 52 -9.44 -8.49 -17.86
CA ILE A 52 -9.03 -7.12 -17.52
C ILE A 52 -9.69 -6.05 -18.40
N ASP A 53 -10.02 -6.38 -19.65
CA ASP A 53 -10.75 -5.51 -20.58
C ASP A 53 -12.20 -5.27 -20.13
N GLU A 54 -12.88 -6.27 -19.55
CA GLU A 54 -14.20 -6.07 -18.92
C GLU A 54 -14.11 -5.08 -17.76
N THR A 55 -13.11 -5.27 -16.89
CA THR A 55 -12.87 -4.40 -15.72
C THR A 55 -12.61 -2.96 -16.15
N LEU A 56 -11.67 -2.76 -17.08
CA LEU A 56 -11.28 -1.44 -17.58
C LEU A 56 -12.42 -0.76 -18.33
N SER A 57 -13.20 -1.50 -19.13
CA SER A 57 -14.38 -0.96 -19.81
C SER A 57 -15.45 -0.50 -18.82
N ALA A 58 -15.66 -1.23 -17.72
CA ALA A 58 -16.60 -0.81 -16.68
C ALA A 58 -16.14 0.44 -15.94
N LEU A 59 -14.85 0.54 -15.66
CA LEU A 59 -14.25 1.73 -15.05
C LEU A 59 -14.29 2.94 -15.98
N ASP A 60 -14.05 2.73 -17.28
CA ASP A 60 -14.13 3.76 -18.31
C ASP A 60 -15.55 4.35 -18.43
N ASP A 61 -16.60 3.53 -18.38
CA ASP A 61 -17.98 4.02 -18.32
C ASP A 61 -18.24 4.90 -17.08
N LEU A 62 -17.65 4.54 -15.93
CA LEU A 62 -17.77 5.35 -14.72
C LEU A 62 -17.07 6.71 -14.86
N VAL A 63 -15.91 6.75 -15.52
CA VAL A 63 -15.21 7.99 -15.85
C VAL A 63 -16.06 8.86 -16.78
N HIS A 64 -16.55 8.30 -17.88
CA HIS A 64 -17.42 9.03 -18.82
C HIS A 64 -18.71 9.54 -18.18
N SER A 65 -19.26 8.80 -17.20
CA SER A 65 -20.45 9.23 -16.45
C SER A 65 -20.18 10.35 -15.44
N GLY A 66 -18.92 10.71 -15.17
CA GLY A 66 -18.52 11.70 -14.17
C GLY A 66 -18.54 11.21 -12.73
N LYS A 67 -18.84 9.93 -12.48
CA LYS A 67 -18.84 9.33 -11.12
C LYS A 67 -17.42 9.10 -10.58
N VAL A 68 -16.44 9.03 -11.47
CA VAL A 68 -15.03 8.83 -11.13
C VAL A 68 -14.18 9.78 -11.97
N LEU A 69 -13.18 10.43 -11.38
CA LEU A 69 -12.24 11.28 -12.14
C LEU A 69 -11.02 10.51 -12.63
N TYR A 70 -10.41 9.71 -11.75
CA TYR A 70 -9.23 8.89 -12.04
C TYR A 70 -9.42 7.46 -11.52
N ILE A 71 -8.79 6.50 -12.20
CA ILE A 71 -8.81 5.10 -11.80
C ILE A 71 -7.41 4.63 -11.43
N GLY A 72 -7.34 3.63 -10.56
CA GLY A 72 -6.06 3.05 -10.16
C GLY A 72 -6.20 1.60 -9.73
N CYS A 73 -5.09 1.03 -9.26
CA CYS A 73 -5.05 -0.33 -8.78
C CYS A 73 -4.20 -0.46 -7.50
N SER A 74 -4.27 -1.61 -6.86
CA SER A 74 -3.56 -1.90 -5.61
C SER A 74 -3.13 -3.36 -5.63
N ASN A 75 -1.94 -3.65 -5.11
CA ASN A 75 -1.37 -5.01 -5.05
C ASN A 75 -1.21 -5.70 -6.43
N PHE A 76 -1.13 -4.94 -7.52
CA PHE A 76 -0.80 -5.47 -8.85
C PHE A 76 0.71 -5.70 -8.97
N PRO A 77 1.17 -6.88 -9.42
CA PRO A 77 2.55 -7.03 -9.87
C PRO A 77 2.79 -6.19 -11.14
N ALA A 78 4.05 -5.82 -11.40
CA ALA A 78 4.40 -4.92 -12.50
C ALA A 78 3.91 -5.43 -13.87
N TRP A 79 4.02 -6.74 -14.13
CA TRP A 79 3.58 -7.32 -15.40
C TRP A 79 2.07 -7.24 -15.63
N GLU A 80 1.25 -7.35 -14.57
CA GLU A 80 -0.21 -7.21 -14.68
C GLU A 80 -0.61 -5.75 -14.88
N LEU A 81 0.04 -4.83 -14.17
CA LEU A 81 -0.16 -3.40 -14.38
C LEU A 81 0.21 -3.01 -15.82
N CYS A 82 1.37 -3.46 -16.30
CA CYS A 82 1.80 -3.25 -17.69
C CYS A 82 0.77 -3.79 -18.70
N LYS A 83 0.26 -5.02 -18.47
CA LYS A 83 -0.82 -5.60 -19.30
C LYS A 83 -2.08 -4.73 -19.29
N ALA A 84 -2.52 -4.25 -18.12
CA ALA A 84 -3.70 -3.41 -18.00
C ALA A 84 -3.53 -2.07 -18.74
N LEU A 85 -2.39 -1.41 -18.59
CA LEU A 85 -2.06 -0.18 -19.32
C LEU A 85 -2.10 -0.40 -20.83
N TRP A 86 -1.48 -1.48 -21.31
CA TRP A 86 -1.50 -1.84 -22.72
C TRP A 86 -2.91 -2.14 -23.23
N THR A 87 -3.75 -2.82 -22.43
CA THR A 87 -5.15 -3.06 -22.77
C THR A 87 -5.93 -1.75 -22.90
N SER A 88 -5.75 -0.80 -21.98
CA SER A 88 -6.37 0.53 -22.07
C SER A 88 -5.92 1.27 -23.33
N ASP A 89 -4.62 1.31 -23.61
CA ASP A 89 -4.07 1.96 -24.82
C ASP A 89 -4.65 1.36 -26.11
N LYS A 90 -4.63 0.02 -26.22
CA LYS A 90 -5.14 -0.70 -27.40
C LYS A 90 -6.63 -0.45 -27.64
N LEU A 91 -7.43 -0.35 -26.58
CA LEU A 91 -8.89 -0.23 -26.67
C LEU A 91 -9.39 1.22 -26.56
N GLY A 92 -8.50 2.18 -26.31
CA GLY A 92 -8.87 3.58 -26.10
C GLY A 92 -9.69 3.80 -24.82
N LEU A 93 -9.40 3.05 -23.76
CA LEU A 93 -10.10 3.15 -22.46
C LEU A 93 -9.30 3.99 -21.47
N ALA A 94 -9.97 4.49 -20.42
CA ALA A 94 -9.31 5.00 -19.22
C ALA A 94 -8.25 3.99 -18.71
N ARG A 95 -7.10 4.52 -18.29
CA ARG A 95 -5.95 3.73 -17.79
C ARG A 95 -5.79 3.90 -16.28
N PHE A 96 -5.06 2.99 -15.64
CA PHE A 96 -4.67 3.18 -14.24
C PHE A 96 -3.61 4.28 -14.11
N ASP A 97 -3.98 5.41 -13.49
CA ASP A 97 -3.08 6.54 -13.25
C ASP A 97 -2.40 6.48 -11.87
N SER A 98 -2.80 5.52 -11.02
CA SER A 98 -2.13 5.27 -9.75
C SER A 98 -2.03 3.78 -9.40
N VAL A 99 -0.98 3.41 -8.66
CA VAL A 99 -0.84 2.11 -8.02
C VAL A 99 -0.61 2.28 -6.51
N GLN A 100 -1.25 1.43 -5.71
CA GLN A 100 -1.13 1.42 -4.25
C GLN A 100 -0.47 0.13 -3.74
N PRO A 101 0.87 0.08 -3.64
CA PRO A 101 1.60 -1.09 -3.14
C PRO A 101 1.97 -0.97 -1.65
N ARG A 102 2.27 -2.12 -1.03
CA ARG A 102 2.96 -2.18 0.26
C ARG A 102 4.39 -1.72 0.07
N TYR A 103 4.87 -0.79 0.90
CA TYR A 103 6.26 -0.35 0.84
C TYR A 103 6.72 0.27 2.16
N ASN A 104 7.86 -0.19 2.66
CA ASN A 104 8.53 0.31 3.86
C ASN A 104 9.94 -0.29 3.98
N LEU A 105 10.68 0.10 5.02
CA LEU A 105 12.04 -0.38 5.31
C LEU A 105 12.16 -1.92 5.40
N LEU A 106 11.09 -2.61 5.79
CA LEU A 106 11.05 -4.07 5.94
C LEU A 106 10.48 -4.79 4.72
N PHE A 107 9.98 -4.04 3.72
CA PHE A 107 9.40 -4.60 2.50
C PHE A 107 9.62 -3.68 1.29
N ARG A 108 10.61 -4.05 0.46
CA ARG A 108 11.04 -3.28 -0.71
C ARG A 108 11.02 -4.07 -2.03
N GLN A 109 10.26 -5.18 -2.11
CA GLN A 109 10.23 -6.03 -3.31
C GLN A 109 9.74 -5.32 -4.58
N ILE A 110 8.99 -4.22 -4.44
CA ILE A 110 8.45 -3.45 -5.56
C ILE A 110 9.50 -2.61 -6.31
N GLU A 111 10.69 -2.42 -5.72
CA GLU A 111 11.74 -1.55 -6.28
C GLU A 111 12.33 -2.07 -7.59
N ALA A 112 12.33 -3.39 -7.79
CA ALA A 112 12.97 -4.00 -8.96
C ALA A 112 12.18 -3.77 -10.25
N GLU A 113 10.85 -3.73 -10.18
CA GLU A 113 10.00 -3.74 -11.39
C GLU A 113 8.87 -2.71 -11.34
N LEU A 114 8.11 -2.65 -10.23
CA LEU A 114 6.92 -1.81 -10.17
C LEU A 114 7.26 -0.32 -10.10
N LEU A 115 8.28 0.08 -9.33
CA LEU A 115 8.70 1.49 -9.26
C LEU A 115 9.31 1.99 -10.59
N PRO A 116 10.22 1.25 -11.25
CA PRO A 116 10.67 1.61 -12.60
C PRO A 116 9.52 1.72 -13.61
N LEU A 117 8.57 0.77 -13.60
CA LEU A 117 7.38 0.84 -14.45
C LEU A 117 6.56 2.10 -14.18
N ALA A 118 6.34 2.44 -12.90
CA ALA A 118 5.57 3.63 -12.53
C ALA A 118 6.23 4.92 -13.02
N LEU A 119 7.56 5.03 -12.90
CA LEU A 119 8.31 6.16 -13.42
C LEU A 119 8.22 6.26 -14.95
N ASP A 120 8.42 5.15 -15.65
CA ASP A 120 8.37 5.07 -17.11
C ASP A 120 6.99 5.43 -17.67
N GLN A 121 5.93 4.94 -17.04
CA GLN A 121 4.55 5.11 -17.51
C GLN A 121 3.83 6.34 -16.92
N GLY A 122 4.51 7.11 -16.05
CA GLY A 122 3.95 8.28 -15.39
C GLY A 122 2.78 7.95 -14.45
N ILE A 123 2.92 6.90 -13.65
CA ILE A 123 1.90 6.42 -12.71
C ILE A 123 2.23 6.90 -11.30
N GLY A 124 1.26 7.47 -10.60
CA GLY A 124 1.43 7.86 -9.21
C GLY A 124 1.51 6.65 -8.28
N VAL A 125 2.49 6.62 -7.37
CA VAL A 125 2.61 5.54 -6.38
C VAL A 125 2.17 6.04 -5.01
N ILE A 126 1.07 5.46 -4.50
CA ILE A 126 0.51 5.78 -3.19
C ILE A 126 0.80 4.60 -2.26
N SER A 127 1.94 4.61 -1.57
CA SER A 127 2.34 3.46 -0.75
C SER A 127 1.49 3.32 0.50
N TYR A 128 1.29 2.09 0.96
CA TYR A 128 0.68 1.80 2.25
C TYR A 128 1.64 1.03 3.17
N ASN A 129 1.31 1.03 4.47
CA ASN A 129 2.13 0.43 5.54
C ASN A 129 3.55 1.03 5.67
N PRO A 130 3.75 2.36 5.62
CA PRO A 130 5.08 2.95 5.82
C PRO A 130 5.69 2.57 7.19
N LEU A 131 4.84 2.33 8.20
CA LEU A 131 5.24 1.91 9.54
C LEU A 131 5.15 0.39 9.82
N ALA A 132 4.97 -0.44 8.79
CA ALA A 132 4.85 -1.91 8.94
C ALA A 132 3.81 -2.34 10.02
N GLY A 133 2.61 -1.74 9.98
CA GLY A 133 1.56 -2.01 10.98
C GLY A 133 1.85 -1.47 12.39
N GLY A 134 2.85 -0.58 12.52
CA GLY A 134 3.31 -0.03 13.79
C GLY A 134 4.58 -0.70 14.31
N LEU A 135 5.14 -1.70 13.62
CA LEU A 135 6.40 -2.33 14.05
C LEU A 135 7.56 -1.32 14.01
N LEU A 136 7.60 -0.49 12.96
CA LEU A 136 8.63 0.56 12.77
C LEU A 136 8.46 1.78 13.69
N THR A 137 7.64 1.70 14.75
CA THR A 137 7.68 2.68 15.85
C THR A 137 8.62 2.25 16.97
N GLY A 138 9.25 1.08 16.88
CA GLY A 138 10.19 0.56 17.90
C GLY A 138 9.55 0.21 19.25
N ARG A 139 8.21 0.15 19.33
CA ARG A 139 7.48 -0.06 20.59
C ARG A 139 7.40 -1.52 21.04
N TYR A 140 7.61 -2.46 20.11
CA TYR A 140 7.56 -3.90 20.39
C TYR A 140 8.96 -4.43 20.59
N GLN A 141 9.12 -5.40 21.50
CA GLN A 141 10.41 -6.03 21.78
C GLN A 141 10.44 -7.47 21.25
N PRO A 142 11.62 -7.99 20.83
CA PRO A 142 11.80 -9.40 20.51
C PRO A 142 11.31 -10.33 21.62
N GLY A 143 10.68 -11.44 21.23
CA GLY A 143 10.13 -12.43 22.18
C GLY A 143 8.83 -12.03 22.89
N GLN A 144 8.30 -10.81 22.70
CA GLN A 144 6.99 -10.43 23.25
C GLN A 144 5.84 -10.84 22.34
N ALA A 145 4.71 -11.21 22.96
CA ALA A 145 3.46 -11.37 22.23
C ALA A 145 2.93 -9.99 21.77
N PRO A 146 2.21 -9.90 20.65
CA PRO A 146 1.64 -8.64 20.21
C PRO A 146 0.61 -8.11 21.22
N GLU A 147 0.68 -6.81 21.49
CA GLU A 147 -0.22 -6.11 22.41
C GLU A 147 -1.69 -6.23 21.96
N GLU A 148 -2.61 -6.49 22.90
CA GLU A 148 -4.03 -6.56 22.63
C GLU A 148 -4.59 -5.24 22.10
N GLY A 149 -5.47 -5.30 21.10
CA GLY A 149 -6.00 -4.11 20.44
C GLY A 149 -5.03 -3.46 19.43
N SER A 150 -3.79 -3.93 19.35
CA SER A 150 -2.84 -3.51 18.31
C SER A 150 -3.23 -4.07 16.93
N ARG A 151 -2.67 -3.48 15.87
CA ARG A 151 -2.84 -3.95 14.47
C ARG A 151 -2.55 -5.44 14.29
N PHE A 152 -1.67 -6.01 15.11
CA PHE A 152 -1.27 -7.41 15.07
C PHE A 152 -2.27 -8.36 15.73
N THR A 153 -3.26 -7.85 16.48
CA THR A 153 -4.27 -8.67 17.18
C THR A 153 -5.71 -8.44 16.67
N VAL A 154 -5.95 -7.35 15.92
CA VAL A 154 -7.29 -7.00 15.45
C VAL A 154 -7.78 -8.00 14.38
N GLN A 155 -8.68 -8.89 14.80
CA GLN A 155 -9.49 -9.81 13.98
C GLN A 155 -8.81 -10.28 12.67
N ASN A 156 -9.51 -10.15 11.52
CA ASN A 156 -9.08 -10.65 10.21
C ASN A 156 -7.73 -10.09 9.74
N ALA A 157 -7.32 -8.91 10.24
CA ALA A 157 -6.06 -8.29 9.86
C ALA A 157 -4.87 -8.79 10.70
N GLY A 158 -5.08 -9.14 11.97
CA GLY A 158 -4.00 -9.47 12.90
C GLY A 158 -3.10 -10.60 12.41
N LYS A 159 -3.70 -11.72 11.98
CA LYS A 159 -2.96 -12.87 11.43
C LYS A 159 -2.12 -12.49 10.20
N LEU A 160 -2.68 -11.68 9.30
CA LEU A 160 -1.97 -11.23 8.11
C LEU A 160 -0.78 -10.33 8.49
N TYR A 161 -0.97 -9.36 9.39
CA TYR A 161 0.12 -8.48 9.81
C TYR A 161 1.21 -9.24 10.58
N GLN A 162 0.83 -10.26 11.37
CA GLN A 162 1.81 -11.14 12.00
C GLN A 162 2.60 -11.92 10.97
N ALA A 163 1.94 -12.51 9.97
CA ALA A 163 2.61 -13.21 8.88
C ALA A 163 3.52 -12.29 8.05
N ARG A 164 3.22 -10.98 7.96
CA ARG A 164 4.05 -10.01 7.23
C ARG A 164 5.30 -9.55 7.98
N TYR A 165 5.20 -9.34 9.29
CA TYR A 165 6.22 -8.59 10.03
C TYR A 165 6.61 -9.17 11.39
N TRP A 166 5.85 -10.11 11.95
CA TRP A 166 6.04 -10.60 13.33
C TRP A 166 6.98 -11.80 13.38
N GLN A 167 8.18 -11.62 12.85
CA GLN A 167 9.26 -12.60 12.87
C GLN A 167 10.53 -12.01 13.48
N GLU A 168 11.36 -12.87 14.07
CA GLU A 168 12.61 -12.47 14.72
C GLU A 168 13.52 -11.58 13.86
N PRO A 169 13.77 -11.86 12.56
CA PRO A 169 14.63 -11.00 11.75
C PRO A 169 14.11 -9.57 11.60
N GLN A 170 12.80 -9.39 11.46
CA GLN A 170 12.15 -8.08 11.34
C GLN A 170 12.19 -7.33 12.68
N MET A 171 12.02 -8.02 13.81
CA MET A 171 12.15 -7.42 15.13
C MET A 171 13.58 -6.97 15.42
N GLN A 172 14.57 -7.80 15.07
CA GLN A 172 15.99 -7.46 15.19
C GLN A 172 16.35 -6.24 14.34
N ALA A 173 15.89 -6.19 13.08
CA ALA A 173 16.04 -5.03 12.21
C ALA A 173 15.47 -3.74 12.84
N VAL A 174 14.30 -3.83 13.47
CA VAL A 174 13.68 -2.67 14.14
C VAL A 174 14.47 -2.22 15.37
N GLU A 175 15.00 -3.14 16.17
CA GLU A 175 15.84 -2.80 17.32
C GLU A 175 17.17 -2.16 16.87
N GLU A 176 17.76 -2.60 15.76
CA GLU A 176 18.93 -1.94 15.16
C GLU A 176 18.62 -0.51 14.69
N LEU A 177 17.51 -0.30 13.96
CA LEU A 177 17.05 1.06 13.58
C LEU A 177 16.83 1.94 14.80
N LYS A 178 16.22 1.39 15.84
CA LYS A 178 15.90 2.11 17.08
C LYS A 178 17.16 2.55 17.80
N ALA A 179 18.18 1.69 17.90
CA ALA A 179 19.46 2.04 18.49
C ALA A 179 20.14 3.20 17.72
N PHE A 180 20.18 3.11 16.40
CA PHE A 180 20.68 4.20 15.55
C PHE A 180 19.89 5.50 15.77
N CYS A 181 18.56 5.45 15.71
CA CYS A 181 17.71 6.62 15.91
C CYS A 181 17.91 7.27 17.29
N GLN A 182 18.11 6.47 18.34
CA GLN A 182 18.38 6.97 19.70
C GLN A 182 19.72 7.71 19.79
N GLU A 183 20.78 7.17 19.19
CA GLU A 183 22.11 7.80 19.14
C GLU A 183 22.08 9.14 18.40
N HIS A 184 21.25 9.23 17.35
CA HIS A 184 21.14 10.41 16.50
C HIS A 184 19.98 11.36 16.89
N HIS A 185 19.26 11.08 17.98
CA HIS A 185 18.10 11.86 18.45
C HIS A 185 16.98 12.03 17.41
N ILE A 186 16.72 10.98 16.62
CA ILE A 186 15.67 10.93 15.61
C ILE A 186 14.56 9.99 16.08
N ASP A 187 13.31 10.29 15.73
CA ASP A 187 12.22 9.35 15.95
C ASP A 187 12.21 8.29 14.83
N ILE A 188 12.20 7.00 15.19
CA ILE A 188 12.22 5.90 14.22
C ILE A 188 11.02 5.90 13.28
N ALA A 189 9.83 6.32 13.74
CA ALA A 189 8.65 6.40 12.89
C ALA A 189 8.79 7.53 11.87
N GLN A 190 9.42 8.64 12.26
CA GLN A 190 9.76 9.74 11.35
C GLN A 190 10.78 9.29 10.30
N LEU A 191 11.86 8.61 10.71
CA LEU A 191 12.84 8.04 9.79
C LEU A 191 12.17 7.10 8.76
N ALA A 192 11.30 6.20 9.23
CA ALA A 192 10.62 5.23 8.37
C ALA A 192 9.73 5.90 7.32
N ILE A 193 8.95 6.93 7.71
CA ILE A 193 8.07 7.65 6.79
C ILE A 193 8.89 8.53 5.84
N ALA A 194 9.86 9.28 6.35
CA ALA A 194 10.73 10.14 5.54
C ALA A 194 11.50 9.30 4.50
N TRP A 195 11.98 8.11 4.88
CA TRP A 195 12.61 7.18 3.96
C TRP A 195 11.72 6.75 2.81
N VAL A 196 10.44 6.44 3.08
CA VAL A 196 9.47 6.11 2.03
C VAL A 196 9.21 7.30 1.11
N LEU A 197 9.02 8.50 1.68
CA LEU A 197 8.76 9.73 0.92
C LEU A 197 9.96 10.20 0.09
N ALA A 198 11.19 9.84 0.49
CA ALA A 198 12.41 10.21 -0.21
C ALA A 198 12.64 9.40 -1.51
N GLN A 199 11.83 8.37 -1.77
CA GLN A 199 12.00 7.50 -2.94
C GLN A 199 11.42 8.15 -4.20
N PRO A 200 12.18 8.23 -5.32
CA PRO A 200 11.77 9.04 -6.48
C PRO A 200 10.41 8.69 -7.09
N ALA A 201 10.01 7.42 -7.04
CA ALA A 201 8.75 6.95 -7.61
C ALA A 201 7.54 7.17 -6.69
N ILE A 202 7.75 7.48 -5.40
CA ILE A 202 6.67 7.60 -4.42
C ILE A 202 6.03 8.98 -4.52
N THR A 203 4.73 8.99 -4.80
CA THR A 203 3.91 10.22 -4.85
C THR A 203 3.35 10.57 -3.48
N SER A 204 2.98 9.55 -2.69
CA SER A 204 2.43 9.74 -1.34
C SER A 204 2.58 8.47 -0.50
N ALA A 205 2.58 8.61 0.82
CA ALA A 205 2.56 7.50 1.78
C ALA A 205 1.32 7.58 2.68
N ILE A 206 0.56 6.49 2.77
CA ILE A 206 -0.63 6.39 3.62
C ILE A 206 -0.20 6.08 5.04
N VAL A 207 -0.22 7.10 5.90
CA VAL A 207 -0.01 6.98 7.34
C VAL A 207 -1.34 6.63 8.03
N GLY A 208 -1.31 5.60 8.86
CA GLY A 208 -2.47 5.20 9.67
C GLY A 208 -2.28 5.56 11.13
N ALA A 209 -3.28 6.23 11.71
CA ALA A 209 -3.32 6.56 13.13
C ALA A 209 -4.65 6.09 13.74
N SER A 210 -4.61 5.44 14.91
CA SER A 210 -5.80 5.04 15.66
C SER A 210 -6.22 6.08 16.71
N LYS A 211 -5.36 7.06 16.98
CA LYS A 211 -5.61 8.20 17.86
C LYS A 211 -5.02 9.47 17.22
N PRO A 212 -5.62 10.65 17.41
CA PRO A 212 -5.10 11.90 16.85
C PRO A 212 -3.63 12.17 17.19
N GLU A 213 -3.19 11.84 18.41
CA GLU A 213 -1.84 12.15 18.90
C GLU A 213 -0.74 11.34 18.18
N HIS A 214 -1.09 10.23 17.53
CA HIS A 214 -0.13 9.50 16.69
C HIS A 214 0.24 10.30 15.42
N LEU A 215 -0.60 11.25 15.00
CA LEU A 215 -0.28 12.13 13.87
C LEU A 215 0.78 13.16 14.25
N ASP A 216 0.78 13.66 15.48
CA ASP A 216 1.80 14.60 15.96
C ASP A 216 3.21 14.00 15.90
N GLN A 217 3.32 12.68 16.07
CA GLN A 217 4.59 11.95 15.96
C GLN A 217 5.04 11.73 14.51
N THR A 218 4.09 11.55 13.59
CA THR A 218 4.35 11.08 12.23
C THR A 218 4.37 12.19 11.18
N LEU A 219 3.60 13.26 11.38
CA LEU A 219 3.55 14.40 10.45
C LEU A 219 4.90 15.11 10.27
N PRO A 220 5.73 15.32 11.32
CA PRO A 220 7.04 15.95 11.14
C PRO A 220 8.01 15.19 10.23
N ALA A 221 7.70 13.93 9.88
CA ALA A 221 8.51 13.15 8.94
C ALA A 221 8.63 13.80 7.55
N VAL A 222 7.68 14.66 7.15
CA VAL A 222 7.73 15.35 5.85
C VAL A 222 8.86 16.38 5.76
N ASP A 223 9.33 16.88 6.91
CA ASP A 223 10.38 17.89 7.02
C ASP A 223 11.76 17.27 7.28
N LEU A 224 11.83 15.95 7.54
CA LEU A 224 13.07 15.24 7.82
C LEU A 224 13.85 14.97 6.52
N VAL A 225 15.00 15.63 6.39
CA VAL A 225 15.94 15.40 5.28
C VAL A 225 16.91 14.28 5.67
N LEU A 226 16.92 13.20 4.89
CA LEU A 226 17.79 12.05 5.13
C LEU A 226 19.20 12.32 4.64
N ASP A 227 20.16 12.27 5.56
CA ASP A 227 21.58 12.26 5.25
C ASP A 227 22.06 10.88 4.75
N GLU A 228 23.36 10.79 4.45
CA GLU A 228 23.98 9.55 3.94
C GLU A 228 23.95 8.41 4.97
N GLN A 229 24.13 8.71 6.26
CA GLN A 229 24.16 7.69 7.31
C GLN A 229 22.76 7.10 7.54
N MET A 230 21.74 7.95 7.57
CA MET A 230 20.33 7.54 7.65
C MET A 230 19.94 6.66 6.47
N ARG A 231 20.38 7.00 5.24
CA ARG A 231 20.11 6.18 4.06
C ARG A 231 20.84 4.83 4.14
N ALA A 232 22.11 4.84 4.52
CA ALA A 232 22.93 3.64 4.62
C ALA A 232 22.34 2.62 5.61
N VAL A 233 21.95 3.05 6.82
CA VAL A 233 21.36 2.12 7.80
C VAL A 233 20.04 1.51 7.31
N CYS A 234 19.22 2.30 6.62
CA CYS A 234 17.96 1.82 6.01
C CYS A 234 18.22 0.79 4.90
N ASP A 235 19.25 0.99 4.09
CA ASP A 235 19.63 0.06 3.01
C ASP A 235 20.22 -1.24 3.57
N ASP A 236 21.18 -1.15 4.49
CA ASP A 236 21.86 -2.29 5.08
C ASP A 236 20.91 -3.27 5.77
N ILE A 237 19.86 -2.76 6.41
CA ILE A 237 18.83 -3.58 7.03
C ILE A 237 18.05 -4.39 6.00
N TRP A 238 17.61 -3.74 4.92
CA TRP A 238 16.85 -4.43 3.87
C TRP A 238 17.65 -5.55 3.19
N TYR A 239 18.94 -5.31 2.94
CA TYR A 239 19.77 -6.30 2.26
C TYR A 239 20.16 -7.48 3.15
N ARG A 240 20.08 -7.35 4.48
CA ARG A 240 20.30 -8.44 5.44
C ARG A 240 19.04 -9.25 5.76
N LEU A 241 17.84 -8.69 5.54
CA LEU A 241 16.59 -9.40 5.81
C LEU A 241 16.43 -10.66 4.94
N PRO A 242 15.99 -11.80 5.53
CA PRO A 242 15.69 -12.98 4.75
C PRO A 242 14.53 -12.71 3.80
N ARG A 243 14.57 -13.36 2.62
CA ARG A 243 13.49 -13.24 1.64
C ARG A 243 12.32 -14.13 2.03
N GLU A 244 11.12 -13.56 1.99
CA GLU A 244 9.86 -14.28 2.23
C GLU A 244 9.70 -15.40 1.18
N ARG A 245 9.35 -16.60 1.65
CA ARG A 245 9.16 -17.80 0.83
C ARG A 245 7.69 -18.08 0.56
N ASP A 246 6.80 -17.61 1.43
CA ASP A 246 5.37 -17.69 1.21
C ASP A 246 4.96 -16.66 0.15
N ARG A 247 4.51 -17.16 -1.01
CA ARG A 247 4.08 -16.31 -2.14
C ARG A 247 2.90 -15.43 -1.74
N ASP A 248 1.97 -15.94 -0.95
CA ASP A 248 0.78 -15.18 -0.55
C ASP A 248 1.13 -14.02 0.38
N ILE A 249 2.24 -14.10 1.11
CA ILE A 249 2.74 -13.00 1.96
C ILE A 249 3.67 -12.07 1.18
N ALA A 250 4.50 -12.61 0.29
CA ALA A 250 5.42 -11.83 -0.54
C ALA A 250 4.65 -10.87 -1.46
N PHE A 251 3.59 -11.35 -2.13
CA PHE A 251 2.83 -10.57 -3.11
C PHE A 251 1.64 -9.79 -2.53
N ARG A 252 1.26 -10.00 -1.26
CA ARG A 252 0.15 -9.26 -0.62
C ARG A 252 0.60 -8.17 0.33
#